data_AF-A0A8B6G357-F1
#
_entry.id   AF-A0A8B6G357-F1
#
_cell.length_a   1.000
_cell.length_b   1.000
_cell.length_c   1.000
_cell.angle_alpha   90.00
_cell.angle_beta   90.00
_cell.angle_gamma   90.00
#
_symmetry.space_group_name_H-M   'P 1'
#
loop_
_entity.id
_entity.type
_entity.pdbx_description
1 polymer ?
#
loop_
_entity_poly.entity_id
_entity_poly.type
_entity_poly.pdbx_seq_one_letter_code
_entity_poly.pdbx_strand_id
1 'polypeptide(L)'
;MAEATPKKPPDWKHITEPIHDAESLKQESINANHDHLITEIETSDGPLGTTLRAVYEGKELSKFRIRLDDKIRNHDREIERMCNFHYQGFIDSIRELLTVRQDAAKLKDEVQQVDQHLQESCVPLMTKGEELVKCRRIQGNIATAVESLNLCLPGN
;
A
#
# COMPACT_ATOMS: atom_id res chain seq x y z
N MET A 1 12.27 -39.76 -78.97
CA MET A 1 11.14 -38.81 -78.85
C MET A 1 10.78 -38.76 -77.37
N ALA A 2 11.08 -37.67 -76.68
CA ALA A 2 10.67 -37.47 -75.28
C ALA A 2 9.42 -36.59 -75.31
N GLU A 3 8.29 -37.16 -74.93
CA GLU A 3 6.98 -36.53 -74.95
C GLU A 3 6.87 -35.57 -73.76
N ALA A 4 6.75 -34.27 -74.04
CA ALA A 4 6.61 -33.25 -73.01
C ALA A 4 5.19 -33.35 -72.41
N THR A 5 5.08 -33.93 -71.21
CA THR A 5 3.81 -33.98 -70.47
C THR A 5 3.37 -32.57 -70.06
N PRO A 6 2.09 -32.18 -70.23
CA PRO A 6 1.62 -30.86 -69.85
C PRO A 6 1.68 -30.70 -68.32
N LYS A 7 2.38 -29.67 -67.83
CA LYS A 7 2.33 -29.32 -66.40
C LYS A 7 0.93 -28.84 -66.05
N LYS A 8 0.29 -29.52 -65.09
CA LYS A 8 -1.02 -29.12 -64.53
C LYS A 8 -0.91 -27.69 -63.96
N PRO A 9 -1.88 -26.80 -64.21
CA PRO A 9 -1.88 -25.47 -63.62
C PRO A 9 -1.90 -25.58 -62.09
N PRO A 10 -1.29 -24.62 -61.35
CA PRO A 10 -1.25 -24.65 -59.90
C PRO A 10 -2.66 -24.78 -59.31
N ASP A 11 -2.80 -25.62 -58.28
CA ASP A 11 -4.07 -25.87 -57.60
C ASP A 11 -4.38 -24.69 -56.66
N TRP A 12 -5.10 -23.69 -57.15
CA TRP A 12 -5.47 -22.47 -56.40
C TRP A 12 -6.64 -22.70 -55.44
N LYS A 13 -6.59 -23.71 -54.57
CA LYS A 13 -7.68 -23.99 -53.63
C LYS A 13 -7.58 -23.20 -52.33
N HIS A 14 -8.70 -22.59 -51.97
CA HIS A 14 -9.09 -22.04 -50.67
C HIS A 14 -8.27 -20.87 -50.12
N ILE A 15 -8.25 -19.75 -50.85
CA ILE A 15 -8.15 -18.45 -50.19
C ILE A 15 -9.54 -18.14 -49.63
N THR A 16 -9.78 -18.58 -48.40
CA THR A 16 -11.03 -18.32 -47.65
C THR A 16 -10.84 -17.20 -46.62
N GLU A 17 -9.76 -16.44 -46.75
CA GLU A 17 -9.57 -15.22 -45.97
C GLU A 17 -10.55 -14.16 -46.47
N PRO A 18 -11.25 -13.45 -45.58
CA PRO A 18 -12.08 -12.33 -45.97
C PRO A 18 -11.21 -11.32 -46.71
N ILE A 19 -11.47 -11.12 -48.01
CA ILE A 19 -10.83 -10.06 -48.77
C ILE A 19 -11.38 -8.75 -48.22
N HIS A 20 -10.58 -8.06 -47.39
CA HIS A 20 -10.90 -6.70 -46.99
C HIS A 20 -10.98 -5.84 -48.25
N ASP A 21 -12.12 -5.15 -48.43
CA ASP A 21 -12.25 -4.22 -49.54
C ASP A 21 -11.25 -3.06 -49.39
N ALA A 22 -10.89 -2.45 -50.51
CA ALA A 22 -9.92 -1.36 -50.55
C ALA A 22 -10.35 -0.15 -49.69
N GLU A 23 -11.65 -0.04 -49.40
CA GLU A 23 -12.23 1.00 -48.57
C GLU A 23 -12.01 0.76 -47.07
N SER A 24 -12.17 -0.48 -46.59
CA SER A 24 -11.85 -0.92 -45.23
C SER A 24 -10.37 -0.70 -44.92
N LEU A 25 -9.47 -1.12 -45.81
CA LEU A 25 -8.02 -0.93 -45.63
C LEU A 25 -7.64 0.56 -45.54
N LYS A 26 -8.29 1.40 -46.36
CA LYS A 26 -8.09 2.85 -46.31
C LYS A 26 -8.59 3.45 -45.00
N GLN A 27 -9.73 3.00 -44.50
CA GLN A 27 -10.29 3.49 -43.24
C GLN A 27 -9.46 3.03 -42.03
N GLU A 28 -8.93 1.81 -42.03
CA GLU A 28 -8.00 1.30 -41.04
C GLU A 28 -6.69 2.09 -41.02
N SER A 29 -6.15 2.43 -42.18
CA SER A 29 -4.94 3.27 -42.29
C SER A 29 -5.18 4.68 -41.71
N ILE A 30 -6.32 5.30 -41.99
CA ILE A 30 -6.69 6.61 -41.42
C ILE A 30 -6.82 6.50 -39.90
N ASN A 31 -7.46 5.44 -39.43
CA ASN A 31 -7.66 5.17 -38.01
C ASN A 31 -6.33 5.01 -37.27
N ALA A 32 -5.41 4.20 -37.80
CA ALA A 32 -4.08 3.99 -37.24
C ALA A 32 -3.26 5.29 -37.22
N ASN A 33 -3.36 6.11 -38.27
CA ASN A 33 -2.71 7.42 -38.29
C ASN A 33 -3.26 8.37 -37.21
N HIS A 34 -4.58 8.39 -37.01
CA HIS A 34 -5.17 9.19 -35.92
C HIS A 34 -4.73 8.69 -34.55
N ASP A 35 -4.67 7.37 -34.33
CA ASP A 35 -4.17 6.79 -33.08
C ASP A 35 -2.71 7.19 -32.82
N HIS A 36 -1.86 7.15 -33.84
CA HIS A 36 -0.47 7.60 -33.74
C HIS A 36 -0.37 9.07 -33.31
N LEU A 37 -1.11 9.96 -33.96
CA LEU A 37 -1.11 11.39 -33.64
C LEU A 37 -1.64 11.66 -32.22
N ILE A 38 -2.66 10.91 -31.78
CA ILE A 38 -3.16 11.00 -30.41
C ILE A 38 -2.08 10.54 -29.42
N THR A 39 -1.40 9.42 -29.68
CA THR A 39 -0.29 8.96 -28.82
C THR A 39 0.84 9.96 -28.74
N GLU A 40 1.18 10.63 -29.85
CA GLU A 40 2.18 11.70 -29.84
C GLU A 40 1.74 12.88 -28.94
N ILE A 41 0.46 13.26 -28.98
CA ILE A 41 -0.10 14.28 -28.07
C ILE A 41 -0.05 13.81 -26.60
N GLU A 42 -0.33 12.54 -26.33
CA GLU A 42 -0.35 11.97 -24.98
C GLU A 42 1.04 11.85 -24.34
N THR A 43 2.07 11.61 -25.16
CA THR A 43 3.41 11.27 -24.68
C THR A 43 4.43 12.39 -24.85
N SER A 44 4.09 13.46 -25.57
CA SER A 44 5.00 14.58 -25.80
C SER A 44 5.05 15.54 -24.61
N ASP A 45 6.24 15.63 -24.00
CA ASP A 45 6.60 16.71 -23.07
C ASP A 45 7.11 17.99 -23.79
N GLY A 46 7.13 17.97 -25.14
CA GLY A 46 7.67 19.03 -25.99
C GLY A 46 6.64 19.77 -26.86
N PRO A 47 7.10 20.67 -27.75
CA PRO A 47 6.21 21.45 -28.62
C PRO A 47 5.42 20.58 -29.61
N LEU A 48 4.09 20.66 -29.56
CA LEU A 48 3.16 19.88 -30.41
C LEU A 48 2.96 20.45 -31.83
N GLY A 49 3.77 21.42 -32.25
CA GLY A 49 3.52 22.20 -33.47
C GLY A 49 3.45 21.36 -34.74
N THR A 50 4.29 20.32 -34.86
CA THR A 50 4.31 19.40 -36.00
C THR A 50 3.11 18.44 -36.00
N THR A 51 2.79 17.87 -34.85
CA THR A 51 1.65 16.98 -34.64
C THR A 51 0.34 17.69 -34.95
N LEU A 52 0.16 18.90 -34.42
CA LEU A 52 -1.03 19.71 -34.66
C LEU A 52 -1.15 20.10 -36.13
N ARG A 53 -0.03 20.48 -36.78
CA ARG A 53 -0.05 20.76 -38.22
C ARG A 53 -0.51 19.53 -39.01
N ALA A 54 -0.01 18.35 -38.70
CA ALA A 54 -0.44 17.11 -39.36
C ALA A 54 -1.93 16.81 -39.17
N VAL A 55 -2.48 17.12 -37.99
CA VAL A 55 -3.93 17.00 -37.71
C VAL A 55 -4.75 17.95 -38.58
N TYR A 56 -4.35 19.23 -38.68
CA TYR A 56 -5.07 20.25 -39.45
C TYR A 56 -4.92 20.11 -40.97
N GLU A 57 -3.77 19.61 -41.44
CA GLU A 57 -3.54 19.30 -42.87
C GLU A 57 -4.27 18.01 -43.31
N GLY A 58 -4.71 17.19 -42.36
CA GLY A 58 -5.54 16.02 -42.61
C GLY A 58 -6.94 16.36 -43.11
N LYS A 59 -7.45 15.58 -44.07
CA LYS A 59 -8.80 15.77 -44.65
C LYS A 59 -9.95 15.35 -43.73
N GLU A 60 -9.66 14.69 -42.62
CA GLU A 60 -10.64 14.00 -41.77
C GLU A 60 -10.62 14.51 -40.31
N LEU A 61 -10.44 15.82 -40.11
CA LEU A 61 -10.35 16.46 -38.77
C LEU A 61 -11.52 16.09 -37.85
N SER A 62 -12.74 16.01 -38.38
CA SER A 62 -13.93 15.61 -37.61
C SER A 62 -13.81 14.19 -37.06
N LYS A 63 -13.24 13.25 -37.84
CA LYS A 63 -13.00 11.87 -37.38
C LYS A 63 -11.88 11.82 -36.35
N PHE A 64 -10.82 12.60 -36.54
CA PHE A 64 -9.77 12.74 -35.53
C PHE A 64 -10.33 13.24 -34.20
N ARG A 65 -11.17 14.29 -34.22
CA ARG A 65 -11.83 14.85 -33.03
C ARG A 65 -12.66 13.81 -32.28
N ILE A 66 -13.51 13.04 -32.98
CA ILE A 66 -14.33 11.99 -32.35
C ILE A 66 -13.43 10.98 -31.62
N ARG A 67 -12.33 10.58 -32.26
CA ARG A 67 -11.38 9.61 -31.72
C ARG A 67 -10.61 10.15 -30.50
N LEU A 68 -10.27 11.44 -30.52
CA LEU A 68 -9.69 12.14 -29.38
C LEU A 68 -10.70 12.21 -28.21
N ASP A 69 -11.97 12.54 -28.49
CA ASP A 69 -13.03 12.53 -27.48
C ASP A 69 -13.24 11.13 -26.87
N ASP A 70 -13.18 10.07 -27.68
CA ASP A 70 -13.20 8.68 -27.20
C ASP A 70 -12.03 8.37 -26.27
N LYS A 71 -10.82 8.82 -26.63
CA LYS A 71 -9.62 8.63 -25.82
C LYS A 71 -9.71 9.35 -24.48
N ILE A 72 -10.17 10.61 -24.48
CA ILE A 72 -10.43 11.39 -23.24
C ILE A 72 -11.43 10.65 -22.35
N ARG A 73 -12.58 10.21 -22.91
CA ARG A 73 -13.57 9.43 -22.16
C ARG A 73 -13.01 8.14 -21.59
N ASN A 74 -12.10 7.47 -22.31
CA ASN A 74 -11.47 6.26 -21.82
C ASN A 74 -10.53 6.55 -20.63
N HIS A 75 -9.76 7.64 -20.70
CA HIS A 75 -8.93 8.09 -19.58
C HIS A 75 -9.76 8.48 -18.36
N ASP A 76 -10.86 9.22 -18.53
CA ASP A 76 -11.74 9.57 -17.42
C ASP A 76 -12.26 8.32 -16.68
N ARG A 77 -12.66 7.28 -17.43
CA ARG A 77 -13.09 5.99 -16.86
C ARG A 77 -11.96 5.26 -16.14
N GLU A 78 -10.73 5.37 -16.63
CA GLU A 78 -9.57 4.75 -16.00
C GLU A 78 -9.17 5.48 -14.72
N ILE A 79 -9.19 6.80 -14.71
CA ILE A 79 -9.00 7.64 -13.52
C ILE A 79 -10.07 7.28 -12.48
N GLU A 80 -11.35 7.24 -12.87
CA GLU A 80 -12.44 6.88 -11.95
C GLU A 80 -12.25 5.48 -11.36
N ARG A 81 -11.86 4.50 -12.19
CA ARG A 81 -11.57 3.13 -11.74
C ARG A 81 -10.41 3.08 -10.74
N MET A 82 -9.31 3.78 -11.03
CA MET A 82 -8.15 3.83 -10.14
C MET A 82 -8.49 4.53 -8.82
N CYS A 83 -9.18 5.66 -8.88
CA CYS A 83 -9.67 6.36 -7.70
C CYS A 83 -10.57 5.45 -6.86
N ASN A 84 -11.54 4.78 -7.46
CA ASN A 84 -12.45 3.88 -6.75
C ASN A 84 -11.70 2.69 -6.11
N PHE A 85 -10.75 2.09 -6.85
CA PHE A 85 -9.94 0.98 -6.34
C PHE A 85 -9.11 1.38 -5.11
N HIS A 86 -8.49 2.55 -5.12
CA HIS A 86 -7.60 2.99 -4.05
C HIS A 86 -8.32 3.69 -2.88
N TYR A 87 -9.47 4.32 -3.12
CA TYR A 87 -10.17 5.08 -2.09
C TYR A 87 -10.62 4.19 -0.93
N GLN A 88 -11.06 2.97 -1.22
CA GLN A 88 -11.43 2.01 -0.18
C GLN A 88 -10.22 1.62 0.69
N GLY A 89 -9.07 1.30 0.08
CA GLY A 89 -7.84 0.99 0.81
C GLY A 89 -7.33 2.15 1.66
N PHE A 90 -7.48 3.39 1.20
CA PHE A 90 -7.18 4.58 1.98
C PHE A 90 -8.09 4.72 3.21
N ILE A 91 -9.40 4.54 3.03
CA ILE A 91 -10.36 4.56 4.13
C ILE A 91 -10.02 3.48 5.17
N ASP A 92 -9.73 2.26 4.72
CA ASP A 92 -9.44 1.15 5.62
C ASP A 92 -8.13 1.39 6.39
N SER A 93 -7.11 1.94 5.74
CA SER A 93 -5.87 2.35 6.41
C SER A 93 -6.11 3.41 7.50
N ILE A 94 -6.99 4.39 7.25
CA ILE A 94 -7.37 5.38 8.27
C ILE A 94 -8.10 4.72 9.43
N ARG A 95 -9.04 3.81 9.16
CA ARG A 95 -9.78 3.08 10.20
C ARG A 95 -8.85 2.26 11.08
N GLU A 96 -7.94 1.51 10.46
CA GLU A 96 -6.92 0.74 11.18
C GLU A 96 -6.05 1.64 12.07
N LEU A 97 -5.59 2.78 11.55
CA LEU A 97 -4.80 3.74 12.32
C LEU A 97 -5.59 4.31 13.52
N LEU A 98 -6.88 4.58 13.35
CA LEU A 98 -7.76 5.03 14.44
C LEU A 98 -7.92 3.96 15.52
N THR A 99 -8.05 2.69 15.14
CA THR A 99 -8.09 1.56 16.07
C THR A 99 -6.77 1.43 16.83
N VAL A 100 -5.63 1.44 16.15
CA VAL A 100 -4.31 1.40 16.79
C VAL A 100 -4.12 2.53 17.81
N ARG A 101 -4.59 3.75 17.49
CA ARG A 101 -4.56 4.88 18.41
C ARG A 101 -5.41 4.63 19.67
N GLN A 102 -6.60 4.04 19.52
CA GLN A 102 -7.46 3.69 20.65
C GLN A 102 -6.82 2.62 21.52
N ASP A 103 -6.26 1.58 20.91
CA ASP A 103 -5.58 0.49 21.63
C ASP A 103 -4.36 1.01 22.40
N ALA A 104 -3.56 1.89 21.79
CA ALA A 104 -2.42 2.52 22.44
C ALA A 104 -2.83 3.40 23.64
N ALA A 105 -3.94 4.13 23.53
CA ALA A 105 -4.48 4.92 24.64
C ALA A 105 -4.95 4.00 25.79
N LYS A 106 -5.64 2.92 25.46
CA LYS A 106 -6.08 1.93 26.46
C LYS A 106 -4.89 1.27 27.16
N LEU A 107 -3.88 0.84 26.41
CA LEU A 107 -2.67 0.24 26.97
C LEU A 107 -1.96 1.21 27.92
N LYS A 108 -1.87 2.49 27.55
CA LYS A 108 -1.29 3.52 28.43
C LYS A 108 -2.05 3.62 29.76
N ASP A 109 -3.37 3.64 29.71
CA ASP A 109 -4.21 3.72 30.91
C ASP A 109 -4.08 2.47 31.78
N GLU A 110 -4.00 1.28 31.17
CA GLU A 110 -3.76 0.01 31.87
C GLU A 110 -2.39 -0.01 32.56
N VAL A 111 -1.33 0.42 31.86
CA VAL A 111 0.02 0.53 32.45
C VAL A 111 0.04 1.49 33.62
N GLN A 112 -0.62 2.64 33.50
CA GLN A 112 -0.70 3.64 34.58
C GLN A 112 -1.46 3.08 35.80
N GLN A 113 -2.55 2.34 35.59
CA GLN A 113 -3.28 1.70 36.69
C GLN A 113 -2.44 0.64 37.40
N VAL A 114 -1.70 -0.20 36.65
CA VAL A 114 -0.83 -1.21 37.24
C VAL A 114 0.31 -0.57 38.04
N ASP A 115 0.94 0.48 37.52
CA ASP A 115 1.97 1.23 38.23
C ASP A 115 1.44 1.82 39.54
N GLN A 116 0.26 2.46 39.50
CA GLN A 116 -0.38 3.00 40.69
C GLN A 116 -0.64 1.91 41.73
N HIS A 117 -1.26 0.79 41.33
CA HIS A 117 -1.57 -0.31 42.25
C HIS A 117 -0.29 -0.92 42.86
N LEU A 118 0.77 -1.04 42.05
CA LEU A 118 2.07 -1.53 42.52
C LEU A 118 2.66 -0.59 43.58
N GLN A 119 2.67 0.72 43.32
CA GLN A 119 3.16 1.71 44.28
C GLN A 119 2.36 1.69 45.58
N GLU A 120 1.02 1.67 45.49
CA GLU A 120 0.13 1.59 46.66
C GLU A 120 0.37 0.33 47.49
N SER A 121 0.69 -0.80 46.85
CA SER A 121 0.99 -2.07 47.52
C SER A 121 2.40 -2.10 48.13
N CYS A 122 3.39 -1.48 47.47
CA CYS A 122 4.78 -1.48 47.92
C CYS A 122 5.03 -0.55 49.11
N VAL A 123 4.39 0.61 49.17
CA VAL A 123 4.58 1.58 50.27
C VAL A 123 4.40 0.96 51.67
N PRO A 124 3.29 0.28 52.01
CA PRO A 124 3.12 -0.31 53.34
C PRO A 124 4.10 -1.46 53.58
N LEU A 125 4.47 -2.22 52.54
CA LEU A 125 5.46 -3.29 52.64
C LEU A 125 6.85 -2.74 52.99
N MET A 126 7.26 -1.64 52.36
CA MET A 126 8.52 -0.96 52.69
C MET A 126 8.51 -0.46 54.14
N THR A 127 7.43 0.18 54.57
CA THR A 127 7.26 0.64 55.97
C THR A 127 7.39 -0.53 56.96
N LYS A 128 6.72 -1.66 56.69
CA LYS A 128 6.84 -2.87 57.54
C LYS A 128 8.24 -3.47 57.52
N GLY A 129 8.92 -3.41 56.37
CA GLY A 129 10.32 -3.79 56.24
C GLY A 129 11.23 -2.94 57.14
N GLU A 130 11.06 -1.62 57.15
CA GLU A 130 11.82 -0.72 58.02
C GLU A 130 11.55 -0.96 59.51
N GLU A 131 10.28 -1.17 59.89
CA GLU A 131 9.89 -1.54 61.25
C GLU A 131 10.57 -2.85 61.68
N LEU A 132 10.58 -3.87 60.82
CA LEU A 132 11.22 -5.15 61.09
C LEU A 132 12.72 -5.01 61.32
N VAL A 133 13.41 -4.20 60.51
CA VAL A 133 14.85 -3.92 60.69
C VAL A 133 15.10 -3.27 62.06
N LYS A 134 14.28 -2.28 62.46
CA LYS A 134 14.38 -1.64 63.78
C LYS A 134 14.15 -2.65 64.92
N CYS A 135 13.12 -3.49 64.82
CA CYS A 135 12.84 -4.54 65.79
C CYS A 135 14.01 -5.52 65.94
N ARG A 136 14.61 -5.98 64.83
CA ARG A 136 15.79 -6.87 64.87
C ARG A 136 16.99 -6.22 65.56
N ARG A 137 17.21 -4.92 65.35
CA ARG A 137 18.26 -4.18 66.05
C ARG A 137 18.02 -4.16 67.57
N ILE A 138 16.79 -3.87 67.99
CA ILE A 138 16.42 -3.89 69.41
C ILE A 138 16.60 -5.30 69.99
N GLN A 139 16.15 -6.33 69.28
CA GLN A 139 16.30 -7.73 69.69
C GLN A 139 17.78 -8.11 69.87
N GLY A 140 18.66 -7.67 68.95
CA GLY A 140 20.11 -7.84 69.09
C GLY A 140 20.67 -7.17 70.34
N ASN A 141 20.28 -5.91 70.59
CA ASN A 141 20.69 -5.19 71.80
C ASN A 141 20.25 -5.92 73.08
N ILE A 142 19.03 -6.46 73.10
CA ILE A 142 18.51 -7.25 74.24
C ILE A 142 19.35 -8.51 74.43
N ALA A 143 19.65 -9.26 73.36
CA ALA A 143 20.46 -10.47 73.45
C ALA A 143 21.85 -10.18 74.05
N THR A 144 22.51 -9.10 73.60
CA THR A 144 23.80 -8.66 74.17
C THR A 144 23.69 -8.26 75.64
N ALA A 145 22.60 -7.59 76.04
CA ALA A 145 22.37 -7.23 77.44
C ALA A 145 22.17 -8.48 78.32
N VAL A 146 21.42 -9.47 77.84
CA VAL A 146 21.23 -10.76 78.54
C VAL A 146 22.57 -11.49 78.70
N GLU A 147 23.38 -11.57 77.65
CA GLU A 147 24.72 -12.17 77.71
C GLU A 147 25.62 -11.47 78.72
N SER A 148 25.59 -10.13 78.74
CA SER A 148 26.34 -9.32 79.72
C SER A 148 25.87 -9.57 81.16
N LEU A 149 24.56 -9.69 81.39
CA LEU A 149 24.02 -10.01 82.72
C LEU A 149 24.41 -11.41 83.17
N ASN A 150 24.42 -12.40 82.26
CA ASN A 150 24.84 -13.76 82.57
C ASN A 150 26.32 -13.84 83.00
N LEU A 151 27.20 -12.99 82.45
CA LEU A 151 28.60 -12.89 82.87
C LEU A 151 28.76 -12.35 84.31
N CYS A 152 27.77 -11.62 84.81
CA CYS A 152 27.78 -11.06 86.16
C CYS A 152 27.23 -12.03 87.21
N LEU A 153 26.70 -13.19 86.82
CA LEU A 153 26.22 -14.19 87.76
C LEU A 153 27.43 -14.95 88.35
N PRO A 154 27.49 -15.16 89.68
CA PRO A 154 28.55 -15.94 90.29
C PRO A 154 28.50 -17.37 89.75
N GLY A 155 29.66 -17.91 89.36
CA GLY A 155 29.78 -19.27 88.83
C GLY A 155 29.22 -20.30 89.82
N ASN A 156 28.40 -21.23 89.32
CA ASN A 156 28.08 -22.47 90.03
C ASN A 156 29.37 -23.25 90.34
#